data_AF-A0A971ITL9-F1
#
_entry.id   AF-A0A971ITL9-F1
#
_cell.length_a   1.000
_cell.length_b   1.000
_cell.length_c   1.000
_cell.angle_alpha   90.00
_cell.angle_beta   90.00
_cell.angle_gamma   90.00
#
_symmetry.space_group_name_H-M   'P 1'
#
loop_
_entity.id
_entity.type
_entity.pdbx_description
1 polymer ?
#
loop_
_entity_poly.entity_id
_entity_poly.type
_entity_poly.pdbx_seq_one_letter_code
_entity_poly.pdbx_strand_id
1 'polypeptide(L)'
;MSLILYKTFRPVLLILVVLLLGCMFTDLCPAEAKKPVTHEQTKAQVELFRDALDNFGASSPKQVINIWVKAVKTRNGALHYAAASREFKEKLIAEWGRPEESCWVTGTSSPWLDKYKIVYSKKLNDSEYEARLRYYWRTSAGPAEPTETVLRIIRQKDFWYVKDVK
;
A
#
# COMPACT_ATOMS: atom_id res chain seq x y z
N MET A 1 42.18 -61.52 -0.50
CA MET A 1 40.87 -61.20 -1.13
C MET A 1 40.48 -59.77 -0.75
N SER A 2 41.34 -58.85 -1.18
CA SER A 2 41.35 -57.42 -0.90
C SER A 2 41.75 -56.79 -2.24
N LEU A 3 41.28 -55.57 -2.52
CA LEU A 3 41.40 -54.78 -3.77
C LEU A 3 40.26 -54.82 -4.80
N ILE A 4 39.49 -55.90 -4.98
CA ILE A 4 38.44 -55.91 -6.05
C ILE A 4 37.16 -55.19 -5.60
N LEU A 5 36.72 -55.36 -4.35
CA LEU A 5 35.50 -54.70 -3.84
C LEU A 5 35.62 -53.17 -3.72
N TYR A 6 36.82 -52.62 -3.54
CA TYR A 6 37.01 -51.17 -3.33
C TYR A 6 36.98 -50.37 -4.64
N LYS A 7 37.27 -51.03 -5.78
CA LYS A 7 37.37 -50.39 -7.10
C LYS A 7 36.00 -50.16 -7.76
N THR A 8 35.01 -50.99 -7.44
CA THR A 8 33.62 -50.85 -7.92
C THR A 8 32.76 -49.99 -7.00
N PHE A 9 33.12 -49.87 -5.71
CA PHE A 9 32.37 -49.06 -4.74
C PHE A 9 32.66 -47.55 -4.86
N ARG A 10 33.90 -47.14 -5.20
CA ARG A 10 34.26 -45.72 -5.40
C ARG A 10 33.48 -45.00 -6.50
N PRO A 11 33.28 -45.54 -7.72
CA PRO A 11 32.50 -44.84 -8.74
C PRO A 11 31.01 -44.78 -8.39
N VAL A 12 30.46 -45.81 -7.73
CA VAL A 12 29.06 -45.81 -7.27
C VAL A 12 28.84 -44.76 -6.19
N LEU A 13 29.76 -44.63 -5.23
CA LEU A 13 29.70 -43.60 -4.19
C LEU A 13 29.88 -42.19 -4.75
N LEU A 14 30.76 -41.98 -5.74
CA LEU A 14 30.93 -40.70 -6.43
C LEU A 14 29.70 -40.30 -7.24
N ILE A 15 29.04 -41.25 -7.93
CA ILE A 15 27.79 -41.00 -8.65
C ILE A 15 26.67 -40.62 -7.67
N LEU A 16 26.59 -41.29 -6.51
CA LEU A 16 25.59 -40.97 -5.48
C LEU A 16 25.82 -39.60 -4.84
N VAL A 17 27.08 -39.19 -4.64
CA VAL A 17 27.45 -37.85 -4.14
C VAL A 17 27.16 -36.77 -5.17
N VAL A 18 27.38 -37.01 -6.47
CA VAL A 18 27.01 -36.06 -7.55
C VAL A 18 25.48 -35.94 -7.68
N LEU A 19 24.73 -37.02 -7.51
CA LEU A 19 23.26 -37.00 -7.48
C LEU A 19 22.72 -36.25 -6.24
N LEU A 20 23.35 -36.42 -5.07
CA LEU A 20 22.98 -35.71 -3.84
C LEU A 20 23.37 -34.22 -3.88
N LEU A 21 24.50 -33.85 -4.51
CA LEU A 21 24.86 -32.45 -4.74
C LEU A 21 24.01 -31.80 -5.85
N GLY A 22 23.54 -32.57 -6.84
CA GLY A 22 22.62 -32.09 -7.88
C GLY A 22 21.26 -31.63 -7.32
N CYS A 23 20.80 -32.23 -6.22
CA CYS A 23 19.58 -31.81 -5.55
C CYS A 23 19.72 -30.51 -4.73
N MET A 24 20.95 -30.11 -4.35
CA MET A 24 21.21 -28.89 -3.57
C MET A 24 21.29 -27.60 -4.43
N PHE A 25 21.13 -27.69 -5.75
CA PHE A 25 21.15 -26.54 -6.66
C PHE A 25 19.79 -26.21 -7.29
N THR A 26 18.68 -26.74 -6.75
CA THR A 26 17.33 -26.41 -7.24
C THR A 26 16.53 -25.46 -6.35
N ASP A 27 17.20 -24.76 -5.42
CA ASP A 27 16.63 -23.56 -4.78
C ASP A 27 16.88 -22.28 -5.58
N LEU A 28 16.99 -22.39 -6.91
CA LEU A 28 16.61 -21.28 -7.79
C LEU A 28 15.09 -21.24 -7.78
N CYS A 29 14.52 -20.61 -6.74
CA CYS A 29 13.16 -20.09 -6.78
C CYS A 29 13.04 -19.33 -8.12
N PRO A 30 12.29 -19.83 -9.12
CA PRO A 30 12.17 -19.10 -10.36
C PRO A 30 11.55 -17.75 -9.99
N ALA A 31 12.28 -16.67 -10.22
CA ALA A 31 11.76 -15.33 -10.07
C ALA A 31 10.50 -15.27 -10.95
N GLU A 32 9.33 -15.29 -10.32
CA GLU A 32 8.05 -15.35 -11.02
C GLU A 32 7.97 -14.12 -11.92
N ALA A 33 7.95 -14.33 -13.24
CA ALA A 33 7.93 -13.24 -14.19
C ALA A 33 6.68 -12.39 -13.95
N LYS A 34 6.87 -11.10 -13.60
CA LYS A 34 5.76 -10.17 -13.34
C LYS A 34 4.84 -10.13 -14.56
N LYS A 35 3.57 -10.52 -14.38
CA LYS A 35 2.57 -10.51 -15.46
C LYS A 35 2.48 -9.09 -16.06
N PRO A 36 2.29 -8.96 -17.39
CA PRO A 36 2.15 -7.65 -18.01
C PRO A 36 0.92 -6.91 -17.47
N VAL A 37 1.04 -5.59 -17.32
CA VAL A 37 -0.10 -4.74 -16.94
C VAL A 37 -1.16 -4.81 -18.03
N THR A 38 -2.41 -5.05 -17.64
CA THR A 38 -3.54 -5.13 -18.56
C THR A 38 -4.09 -3.75 -18.90
N HIS A 39 -4.77 -3.63 -20.04
CA HIS A 39 -5.42 -2.38 -20.45
C HIS A 39 -6.43 -1.85 -19.42
N GLU A 40 -7.18 -2.74 -18.76
CA GLU A 40 -8.14 -2.36 -17.73
C GLU A 40 -7.45 -1.84 -16.46
N GLN A 41 -6.31 -2.40 -16.08
CA GLN A 41 -5.48 -1.86 -14.98
C GLN A 41 -4.96 -0.46 -15.31
N THR A 42 -4.51 -0.23 -16.55
CA THR A 42 -4.07 1.09 -17.00
C THR A 42 -5.22 2.10 -16.96
N LYS A 43 -6.41 1.77 -17.45
CA LYS A 43 -7.58 2.65 -17.37
C LYS A 43 -7.92 3.01 -15.93
N ALA A 44 -8.01 2.01 -15.05
CA ALA A 44 -8.29 2.23 -13.63
C ALA A 44 -7.24 3.16 -13.01
N GLN A 45 -5.97 2.94 -13.30
CA GLN A 45 -4.88 3.78 -12.80
C GLN A 45 -4.99 5.24 -13.30
N VAL A 46 -5.33 5.44 -14.59
CA VAL A 46 -5.58 6.78 -15.16
C VAL A 46 -6.73 7.49 -14.43
N GLU A 47 -7.82 6.78 -14.13
CA GLU A 47 -8.95 7.37 -13.41
C GLU A 47 -8.57 7.80 -11.99
N LEU A 48 -7.81 6.97 -11.27
CA LEU A 48 -7.33 7.30 -9.92
C LEU A 48 -6.44 8.55 -9.92
N PHE A 49 -5.53 8.66 -10.90
CA PHE A 49 -4.66 9.83 -11.05
C PHE A 49 -5.40 11.08 -11.50
N ARG A 50 -6.38 10.96 -12.41
CA ARG A 50 -7.22 12.10 -12.80
C ARG A 50 -7.95 12.67 -11.58
N ASP A 51 -8.55 11.81 -10.76
CA ASP A 51 -9.23 12.24 -9.53
C ASP A 51 -8.27 12.91 -8.54
N ALA A 52 -7.03 12.42 -8.45
CA ALA A 52 -5.98 13.04 -7.65
C ALA A 52 -5.60 14.45 -8.16
N LEU A 53 -5.54 14.64 -9.48
CA LEU A 53 -5.26 15.95 -10.10
C LEU A 53 -6.41 16.94 -9.89
N ASP A 54 -7.65 16.50 -10.08
CA ASP A 54 -8.84 17.33 -9.88
C ASP A 54 -9.00 17.84 -8.43
N ASN A 55 -8.36 17.15 -7.49
CA ASN A 55 -8.39 17.48 -6.06
C ASN A 55 -7.04 18.02 -5.55
N PHE A 56 -6.05 18.23 -6.41
CA PHE A 56 -4.73 18.69 -6.01
C PHE A 56 -4.77 20.13 -5.48
N GLY A 57 -3.97 20.42 -4.46
CA GLY A 57 -3.80 21.78 -3.94
C GLY A 57 -4.95 22.23 -3.03
N ALA A 58 -5.10 21.57 -1.88
CA ALA A 58 -6.12 21.95 -0.91
C ALA A 58 -5.84 23.36 -0.32
N SER A 59 -6.81 24.25 -0.45
CA SER A 59 -6.75 25.65 0.01
C SER A 59 -7.06 25.81 1.50
N SER A 60 -7.57 24.77 2.17
CA SER A 60 -7.93 24.81 3.58
C SER A 60 -7.80 23.43 4.27
N PRO A 61 -7.67 23.38 5.61
CA PRO A 61 -7.68 22.12 6.35
C PRO A 61 -8.96 21.30 6.14
N LYS A 62 -10.11 21.97 6.02
CA LYS A 62 -11.39 21.30 5.73
C LYS A 62 -11.37 20.61 4.37
N GLN A 63 -10.77 21.24 3.36
CA GLN A 63 -10.61 20.62 2.04
C GLN A 63 -9.68 19.40 2.11
N VAL A 64 -8.59 19.46 2.86
CA VAL A 64 -7.72 18.28 3.10
C VAL A 64 -8.50 17.12 3.72
N ILE A 65 -9.31 17.39 4.77
CA ILE A 65 -10.15 16.35 5.40
C ILE A 65 -11.09 15.72 4.38
N ASN A 66 -11.75 16.53 3.54
CA ASN A 66 -12.69 16.03 2.53
C ASN A 66 -11.98 15.15 1.50
N ILE A 67 -10.80 15.57 1.01
CA ILE A 67 -10.00 14.80 0.07
C ILE A 67 -9.56 13.49 0.70
N TRP A 68 -9.07 13.52 1.95
CA TRP A 68 -8.62 12.34 2.68
C TRP A 68 -9.75 11.32 2.86
N VAL A 69 -10.92 11.77 3.30
CA VAL A 69 -12.10 10.91 3.48
C VAL A 69 -12.58 10.35 2.15
N LYS A 70 -12.57 11.16 1.09
CA LYS A 70 -12.89 10.69 -0.26
C LYS A 70 -11.93 9.57 -0.68
N ALA A 71 -10.63 9.75 -0.45
CA ALA A 71 -9.61 8.74 -0.75
C ALA A 71 -9.85 7.41 -0.02
N VAL A 72 -10.22 7.47 1.27
CA VAL A 72 -10.61 6.27 2.04
C VAL A 72 -11.86 5.62 1.44
N LYS A 73 -12.88 6.42 1.12
CA LYS A 73 -14.16 5.92 0.60
C LYS A 73 -14.02 5.27 -0.77
N THR A 74 -13.23 5.86 -1.67
CA THR A 74 -13.02 5.38 -3.04
C THR A 74 -11.84 4.42 -3.16
N ARG A 75 -11.11 4.17 -2.05
CA ARG A 75 -9.90 3.35 -2.00
C ARG A 75 -8.83 3.80 -3.00
N ASN A 76 -8.71 5.12 -3.14
CA ASN A 76 -7.82 5.76 -4.10
C ASN A 76 -6.53 6.21 -3.40
N GLY A 77 -5.47 5.40 -3.51
CA GLY A 77 -4.15 5.70 -2.98
C GLY A 77 -3.49 6.91 -3.67
N ALA A 78 -3.78 7.17 -4.95
CA ALA A 78 -3.29 8.38 -5.63
C ALA A 78 -3.90 9.65 -5.02
N LEU A 79 -5.16 9.60 -4.58
CA LEU A 79 -5.82 10.72 -3.91
C LEU A 79 -5.28 10.94 -2.49
N HIS A 80 -4.99 9.86 -1.76
CA HIS A 80 -4.23 9.95 -0.50
C HIS A 80 -2.86 10.60 -0.72
N TYR A 81 -2.15 10.18 -1.76
CA TYR A 81 -0.85 10.73 -2.14
C TYR A 81 -0.94 12.22 -2.48
N ALA A 82 -1.96 12.66 -3.22
CA ALA A 82 -2.17 14.08 -3.54
C ALA A 82 -2.43 14.95 -2.30
N ALA A 83 -3.11 14.41 -1.29
CA ALA A 83 -3.38 15.09 -0.03
C ALA A 83 -2.20 15.06 0.96
N ALA A 84 -1.18 14.24 0.73
CA ALA A 84 -0.06 14.04 1.66
C ALA A 84 1.06 15.08 1.48
N SER A 85 1.72 15.43 2.59
CA SER A 85 2.93 16.26 2.58
C SER A 85 4.08 15.50 1.92
N ARG A 86 5.14 16.21 1.54
CA ARG A 86 6.32 15.56 0.91
C ARG A 86 6.85 14.40 1.76
N GLU A 87 7.02 14.62 3.04
CA GLU A 87 7.55 13.63 3.98
C GLU A 87 6.57 12.48 4.20
N PHE A 88 5.26 12.78 4.20
CA PHE A 88 4.25 11.75 4.43
C PHE A 88 4.04 10.84 3.21
N LYS A 89 4.23 11.36 2.00
CA LYS A 89 4.23 10.57 0.76
C LYS A 89 5.21 9.41 0.80
N GLU A 90 6.39 9.61 1.38
CA GLU A 90 7.40 8.56 1.53
C GLU A 90 6.92 7.45 2.45
N LYS A 91 6.22 7.80 3.54
CA LYS A 91 5.60 6.80 4.44
C LYS A 91 4.51 6.00 3.73
N LEU A 92 3.65 6.65 2.94
CA LEU A 92 2.60 5.97 2.19
C LEU A 92 3.19 4.97 1.19
N ILE A 93 4.26 5.34 0.48
CA ILE A 93 4.97 4.43 -0.43
C ILE A 93 5.56 3.25 0.34
N ALA A 94 6.17 3.50 1.50
CA ALA A 94 6.76 2.43 2.31
C ALA A 94 5.70 1.44 2.84
N GLU A 95 4.49 1.93 3.16
CA GLU A 95 3.41 1.10 3.70
C GLU A 95 2.64 0.33 2.60
N TRP A 96 2.35 0.98 1.48
CA TRP A 96 1.46 0.42 0.44
C TRP A 96 2.19 -0.12 -0.79
N GLY A 97 3.51 0.05 -0.84
CA GLY A 97 4.30 -0.27 -2.01
C GLY A 97 4.13 0.75 -3.12
N ARG A 98 4.69 0.40 -4.27
CA ARG A 98 4.72 1.30 -5.43
C ARG A 98 3.41 1.24 -6.24
N PRO A 99 3.00 2.33 -6.91
CA PRO A 99 1.77 2.33 -7.70
C PRO A 99 1.76 1.27 -8.81
N GLU A 100 2.92 0.87 -9.32
CA GLU A 100 3.07 -0.16 -10.36
C GLU A 100 2.85 -1.60 -9.84
N GLU A 101 2.62 -1.80 -8.53
CA GLU A 101 2.42 -3.10 -7.89
C GLU A 101 0.94 -3.37 -7.60
N SER A 102 0.22 -2.35 -7.12
CA SER A 102 -1.18 -2.46 -6.66
C SER A 102 -2.16 -1.56 -7.39
N CYS A 103 -1.70 -0.82 -8.42
CA CYS A 103 -2.41 0.32 -8.99
C CYS A 103 -2.76 1.40 -7.94
N TRP A 104 -2.18 1.33 -6.73
CA TRP A 104 -2.56 2.12 -5.56
C TRP A 104 -4.05 2.04 -5.20
N VAL A 105 -4.65 0.86 -5.40
CA VAL A 105 -5.95 0.54 -4.83
C VAL A 105 -5.75 0.09 -3.38
N THR A 106 -6.28 0.84 -2.41
CA THR A 106 -6.04 0.59 -0.97
C THR A 106 -7.01 -0.41 -0.32
N GLY A 107 -7.70 -1.23 -1.14
CA GLY A 107 -8.56 -2.34 -0.69
C GLY A 107 -9.55 -2.80 -1.76
N THR A 108 -10.20 -3.96 -1.57
CA THR A 108 -10.95 -4.63 -2.65
C THR A 108 -12.44 -4.86 -2.36
N SER A 109 -12.82 -5.44 -1.22
CA SER A 109 -14.21 -5.87 -0.97
C SER A 109 -14.82 -5.27 0.29
N SER A 110 -14.49 -5.77 1.48
CA SER A 110 -14.94 -5.25 2.78
C SER A 110 -13.82 -5.30 3.81
N PRO A 111 -13.82 -4.41 4.83
CA PRO A 111 -14.81 -3.35 5.08
C PRO A 111 -14.72 -2.17 4.09
N TRP A 112 -15.79 -1.41 3.93
CA TRP A 112 -15.82 -0.15 3.19
C TRP A 112 -16.40 0.98 4.04
N LEU A 113 -15.97 2.21 3.76
CA LEU A 113 -16.43 3.38 4.51
C LEU A 113 -17.87 3.71 4.11
N ASP A 114 -18.80 3.60 5.05
CA ASP A 114 -20.21 3.94 4.85
C ASP A 114 -20.41 5.44 5.10
N LYS A 115 -20.04 5.90 6.29
CA LYS A 115 -20.14 7.29 6.73
C LYS A 115 -18.97 7.67 7.64
N TYR A 116 -18.77 8.96 7.82
CA TYR A 116 -17.80 9.49 8.78
C TYR A 116 -18.39 10.63 9.60
N LYS A 117 -17.76 10.92 10.73
CA LYS A 117 -18.04 12.11 11.55
C LYS A 117 -16.72 12.79 11.88
N ILE A 118 -16.68 14.12 11.75
CA ILE A 118 -15.60 14.92 12.34
C ILE A 118 -15.90 15.02 13.84
N VAL A 119 -15.09 14.36 14.67
CA VAL A 119 -15.21 14.41 16.14
C VAL A 119 -14.77 15.77 16.64
N TYR A 120 -13.62 16.24 16.17
CA TYR A 120 -13.20 17.63 16.31
C TYR A 120 -12.29 18.03 15.14
N SER A 121 -12.18 19.34 14.93
CA SER A 121 -11.16 19.96 14.10
C SER A 121 -10.71 21.23 14.82
N LYS A 122 -9.44 21.29 15.21
CA LYS A 122 -8.87 22.43 15.94
C LYS A 122 -7.63 22.96 15.25
N LYS A 123 -7.53 24.28 15.23
CA LYS A 123 -6.31 25.00 14.84
C LYS A 123 -5.30 24.84 15.98
N LEU A 124 -4.08 24.41 15.67
CA LEU A 124 -2.98 24.42 16.63
C LEU A 124 -2.19 25.72 16.53
N ASN A 125 -1.95 26.18 15.30
CA ASN A 125 -1.32 27.45 14.96
C ASN A 125 -1.73 27.84 13.52
N ASP A 126 -1.15 28.91 12.98
CA ASP A 126 -1.50 29.43 11.64
C ASP A 126 -1.21 28.48 10.47
N SER A 127 -0.30 27.53 10.66
CA SER A 127 0.12 26.57 9.65
C SER A 127 -0.16 25.11 10.02
N GLU A 128 -0.87 24.84 11.12
CA GLU A 128 -1.11 23.47 11.60
C GLU A 128 -2.49 23.28 12.23
N TYR A 129 -3.13 22.18 11.86
CA TYR A 129 -4.45 21.74 12.33
C TYR A 129 -4.41 20.28 12.76
N GLU A 130 -5.29 19.94 13.69
CA GLU A 130 -5.58 18.56 14.06
C GLU A 130 -7.05 18.27 13.83
N ALA A 131 -7.35 17.18 13.15
CA ALA A 131 -8.72 16.71 12.97
C ALA A 131 -8.84 15.26 13.40
N ARG A 132 -9.80 14.98 14.27
CA ARG A 132 -10.17 13.60 14.61
C ARG A 132 -11.42 13.21 13.86
N LEU A 133 -11.35 12.10 13.15
CA LEU A 133 -12.42 11.53 12.35
C LEU A 133 -12.84 10.20 12.97
N ARG A 134 -14.14 9.94 13.02
CA ARG A 134 -14.70 8.62 13.30
C ARG A 134 -15.29 8.05 12.03
N TYR A 135 -14.81 6.88 11.64
CA TYR A 135 -15.26 6.13 10.49
C TYR A 135 -16.23 5.04 10.90
N TYR A 136 -17.35 4.96 10.19
CA TYR A 136 -18.32 3.90 10.34
C TYR A 136 -18.23 3.00 9.13
N TRP A 137 -17.89 1.75 9.39
CA TRP A 137 -17.59 0.77 8.37
C TRP A 137 -18.79 -0.13 8.12
N ARG A 138 -18.84 -0.68 6.92
CA ARG A 138 -19.80 -1.71 6.55
C ARG A 138 -19.09 -2.88 5.90
N THR A 139 -19.62 -4.07 6.14
CA THR A 139 -19.23 -5.33 5.54
C THR A 139 -20.43 -5.95 4.84
N SER A 140 -20.22 -7.05 4.11
CA SER A 140 -21.32 -7.83 3.55
C SER A 140 -22.30 -8.36 4.63
N ALA A 141 -21.84 -8.54 5.87
CA ALA A 141 -22.66 -9.03 6.98
C ALA A 141 -23.33 -7.92 7.80
N GLY A 142 -23.09 -6.64 7.47
CA GLY A 142 -23.66 -5.50 8.19
C GLY A 142 -22.60 -4.50 8.70
N PRO A 143 -22.98 -3.62 9.64
CA PRO A 143 -22.05 -2.65 10.23
C PRO A 143 -20.86 -3.33 10.91
N ALA A 144 -19.66 -2.77 10.72
CA ALA A 144 -18.46 -3.17 11.45
C ALA A 144 -18.11 -2.12 12.51
N GLU A 145 -17.24 -2.51 13.45
CA GLU A 145 -16.81 -1.65 14.55
C GLU A 145 -16.23 -0.33 14.01
N PRO A 146 -16.75 0.83 14.47
CA PRO A 146 -16.20 2.12 14.06
C PRO A 146 -14.74 2.27 14.47
N THR A 147 -13.96 2.95 13.62
CA THR A 147 -12.57 3.32 13.97
C THR A 147 -12.42 4.82 14.08
N GLU A 148 -11.43 5.27 14.82
CA GLU A 148 -11.03 6.68 14.84
C GLU A 148 -9.67 6.85 14.18
N THR A 149 -9.47 8.00 13.55
CA THR A 149 -8.17 8.43 13.06
C THR A 149 -7.96 9.90 13.35
N VAL A 150 -6.71 10.28 13.61
CA VAL A 150 -6.31 11.66 13.83
C VAL A 150 -5.38 12.10 12.71
N LEU A 151 -5.81 13.12 11.96
CA LEU A 151 -5.01 13.76 10.93
C LEU A 151 -4.25 14.93 11.54
N ARG A 152 -2.93 14.95 11.31
CA ARG A 152 -2.11 16.17 11.43
C ARG A 152 -2.03 16.84 10.07
N ILE A 153 -2.53 18.06 9.98
CA ILE A 153 -2.64 18.80 8.73
C ILE A 153 -1.74 20.03 8.82
N ILE A 154 -0.85 20.22 7.84
CA ILE A 154 0.08 21.34 7.79
C ILE A 154 -0.08 22.16 6.52
N ARG A 155 0.28 23.43 6.57
CA ARG A 155 0.44 24.29 5.41
C ARG A 155 1.88 24.20 4.91
N GLN A 156 2.07 23.87 3.63
CA GLN A 156 3.34 23.96 2.92
C GLN A 156 3.16 24.88 1.72
N LYS A 157 3.79 26.06 1.75
CA LYS A 157 3.56 27.15 0.78
C LYS A 157 2.08 27.55 0.75
N ASP A 158 1.43 27.41 -0.40
CA ASP A 158 0.05 27.87 -0.64
C ASP A 158 -1.02 26.82 -0.33
N PHE A 159 -0.61 25.58 -0.05
CA PHE A 159 -1.52 24.45 0.10
C PHE A 159 -1.40 23.77 1.46
N TRP A 160 -2.46 23.06 1.81
CA TRP A 160 -2.59 22.24 3.01
C TRP A 160 -2.45 20.76 2.68
N TYR A 161 -1.82 20.02 3.58
CA TYR A 161 -1.50 18.61 3.40
C TYR A 161 -1.61 17.83 4.71
N VAL A 162 -1.88 16.52 4.62
CA VAL A 162 -1.71 15.60 5.74
C VAL A 162 -0.22 15.33 5.95
N LYS A 163 0.28 15.64 7.14
CA LYS A 163 1.65 15.38 7.59
C LYS A 163 1.79 13.99 8.22
N ASP A 164 0.75 13.55 8.91
CA ASP A 164 0.77 12.31 9.69
C ASP A 164 -0.66 11.86 10.00
N VAL A 165 -0.81 10.55 10.22
CA VAL A 165 -2.07 9.90 10.57
C VAL A 165 -1.81 9.04 11.79
N LYS A 166 -2.67 9.14 12.79
CA LYS A 166 -2.64 8.34 14.02
C LYS A 166 -3.96 7.62 14.26
#